data_AF-A0A428QB54-F1
#
_entry.id   AF-A0A428QB54-F1
#
_cell.length_a   1.000
_cell.length_b   1.000
_cell.length_c   1.000
_cell.angle_alpha   90.00
_cell.angle_beta   90.00
_cell.angle_gamma   90.00
#
_symmetry.space_group_name_H-M   'P 1'
#
loop_
_entity.id
_entity.type
_entity.pdbx_description
1 polymer ?
#
loop_
_entity_poly.entity_id
_entity_poly.type
_entity_poly.pdbx_seq_one_letter_code
_entity_poly.pdbx_strand_id
1 'polypeptide(L)'
;MPASTIESPAVALSFANNFWGKDDAGVQPLLARMAAAKTTCDELKSFYGARAAIEEEYSRKMMNLCRKPLGSQETGTLKTSLDTVRGEVEQMAKQHQNISAEMKSELEEPLAAFTGGMKERRKIIQNTVEKLLKTKTQQTQHVNKVRQQTAGTSTHMNVNIILDSG
;
A
#
# COMPACT_ATOMS: atom_id res chain seq x y z
N MET A 1 -31.08 26.23 -8.30
CA MET A 1 -29.94 25.30 -8.41
C MET A 1 -30.52 23.92 -8.67
N PRO A 2 -30.39 23.32 -9.87
CA PRO A 2 -30.86 21.96 -10.07
C PRO A 2 -29.93 21.01 -9.31
N ALA A 3 -30.52 20.12 -8.51
CA ALA A 3 -29.80 19.09 -7.78
C ALA A 3 -29.16 18.11 -8.78
N SER A 4 -27.86 17.90 -8.67
CA SER A 4 -27.17 16.82 -9.37
C SER A 4 -27.64 15.48 -8.79
N THR A 5 -28.61 14.85 -9.44
CA THR A 5 -28.94 13.44 -9.21
C THR A 5 -27.75 12.62 -9.67
N ILE A 6 -26.88 12.24 -8.74
CA ILE A 6 -25.92 11.16 -8.97
C ILE A 6 -26.80 9.91 -9.07
N GLU A 7 -27.16 9.50 -10.29
CA GLU A 7 -27.76 8.20 -10.52
C GLU A 7 -26.81 7.14 -9.95
N SER A 8 -27.26 6.47 -8.88
CA SER A 8 -26.54 5.32 -8.36
C SER A 8 -26.39 4.30 -9.49
N PRO A 9 -25.16 3.84 -9.78
CA PRO A 9 -24.94 2.98 -10.93
C PRO A 9 -25.74 1.69 -10.79
N ALA A 10 -26.43 1.30 -11.87
CA ALA A 10 -27.30 0.12 -11.91
C ALA A 10 -26.58 -1.20 -11.64
N VAL A 11 -25.25 -1.20 -11.72
CA VAL A 11 -24.36 -2.32 -11.36
C VAL A 11 -23.35 -1.83 -10.33
N ALA A 12 -23.09 -2.65 -9.31
CA ALA A 12 -22.10 -2.33 -8.28
C ALA A 12 -20.75 -1.96 -8.90
N LEU A 13 -20.19 -0.81 -8.48
CA LEU A 13 -18.86 -0.35 -8.83
C LEU A 13 -17.80 -1.27 -8.21
N SER A 14 -17.50 -2.36 -8.91
CA SER A 14 -16.52 -3.35 -8.49
C SER A 14 -15.31 -3.33 -9.42
N PHE A 15 -14.13 -3.66 -8.89
CA PHE A 15 -12.92 -3.86 -9.71
C PHE A 15 -13.16 -4.89 -10.82
N ALA A 16 -13.89 -5.96 -10.50
CA ALA A 16 -14.23 -7.03 -11.43
C ALA A 16 -15.07 -6.58 -12.63
N ASN A 17 -15.82 -5.47 -12.52
CA ASN A 17 -16.67 -4.98 -13.61
C ASN A 17 -16.05 -3.79 -14.38
N ASN A 18 -14.99 -3.17 -13.85
CA ASN A 18 -14.50 -1.88 -14.35
C ASN A 18 -13.06 -1.91 -14.87
N PHE A 19 -12.31 -3.00 -14.66
CA PHE A 19 -10.91 -3.10 -15.06
C PHE A 19 -10.72 -4.11 -16.20
N TRP A 20 -11.50 -3.89 -17.26
CA TRP A 20 -11.36 -4.55 -18.55
C TRP A 20 -10.92 -3.53 -19.61
N GLY A 21 -10.56 -4.00 -20.79
CA GLY A 21 -10.24 -3.11 -21.91
C GLY A 21 -9.59 -3.86 -23.06
N LYS A 22 -9.53 -3.19 -24.21
CA LYS A 22 -8.75 -3.68 -25.35
C LYS A 22 -7.30 -3.92 -24.92
N ASP A 23 -6.71 -4.98 -25.44
CA ASP A 23 -5.30 -5.34 -25.18
C ASP A 23 -4.98 -5.47 -23.68
N ASP A 24 -5.96 -5.92 -22.88
CA ASP A 24 -5.80 -6.14 -21.44
C ASP A 24 -5.45 -4.87 -20.63
N ALA A 25 -5.87 -3.70 -21.12
CA ALA A 25 -5.55 -2.39 -20.53
C ALA A 25 -5.91 -2.24 -19.04
N GLY A 26 -6.83 -3.05 -18.52
CA GLY A 26 -7.20 -3.05 -17.10
C GLY A 26 -6.21 -3.75 -16.16
N VAL A 27 -5.33 -4.62 -16.67
CA VAL A 27 -4.41 -5.41 -15.83
C VAL A 27 -3.28 -4.56 -15.27
N GLN A 28 -2.61 -3.78 -16.11
CA GLN A 28 -1.44 -2.98 -15.70
C GLN A 28 -1.77 -1.94 -14.62
N PRO A 29 -2.88 -1.18 -14.70
CA PRO A 29 -3.29 -0.25 -13.64
C PRO A 29 -3.48 -0.95 -12.28
N LEU A 30 -4.07 -2.16 -12.26
CA LEU A 30 -4.26 -2.91 -11.02
C LEU A 30 -2.93 -3.37 -10.43
N LEU A 31 -2.02 -3.90 -11.26
CA LEU A 31 -0.68 -4.31 -10.80
C LEU A 31 0.12 -3.12 -10.26
N ALA A 32 0.12 -2.00 -10.98
CA ALA A 32 0.76 -0.76 -10.54
C ALA A 32 0.17 -0.26 -9.22
N ARG A 33 -1.16 -0.27 -9.08
CA ARG A 33 -1.84 0.14 -7.84
C ARG A 33 -1.46 -0.73 -6.64
N MET A 34 -1.29 -2.04 -6.83
CA MET A 34 -0.83 -2.95 -5.79
C MET A 34 0.65 -2.76 -5.45
N ALA A 35 1.49 -2.42 -6.42
CA ALA A 35 2.87 -2.04 -6.17
C ALA A 35 2.97 -0.74 -5.36
N ALA A 36 2.20 0.28 -5.73
CA ALA A 36 2.11 1.53 -4.98
C ALA A 36 1.62 1.31 -3.54
N ALA A 37 0.61 0.45 -3.35
CA ALA A 37 0.11 0.09 -2.02
C ALA A 37 1.22 -0.48 -1.11
N LYS A 38 2.07 -1.35 -1.66
CA LYS A 38 3.21 -1.90 -0.94
C LYS A 38 4.18 -0.78 -0.53
N THR A 39 4.53 0.11 -1.45
CA THR A 39 5.43 1.24 -1.17
C THR A 39 4.89 2.10 -0.02
N THR A 40 3.62 2.47 -0.06
CA THR A 40 2.99 3.24 1.02
C THR A 40 3.05 2.52 2.37
N CYS A 41 2.89 1.20 2.40
CA CYS A 41 3.02 0.43 3.65
C CYS A 41 4.45 0.43 4.19
N ASP A 42 5.45 0.29 3.32
CA ASP A 42 6.87 0.35 3.69
C ASP A 42 7.23 1.75 4.24
N GLU A 43 6.74 2.81 3.58
CA GLU A 43 6.91 4.21 4.03
C GLU A 43 6.25 4.45 5.39
N LEU A 44 5.02 3.97 5.59
CA LEU A 44 4.28 4.12 6.84
C LEU A 44 5.00 3.44 8.01
N LYS A 45 5.51 2.22 7.79
CA LYS A 45 6.33 1.50 8.77
C LYS A 45 7.59 2.30 9.11
N SER A 46 8.30 2.80 8.11
CA SER A 46 9.51 3.61 8.34
C SER A 46 9.22 4.90 9.11
N PHE A 47 8.08 5.54 8.82
CA PHE A 47 7.66 6.76 9.48
C PHE A 47 7.38 6.53 10.98
N TYR A 48 6.62 5.50 11.33
CA TYR A 48 6.35 5.18 12.73
C TYR A 48 7.60 4.73 13.48
N GLY A 49 8.50 3.98 12.83
CA GLY A 49 9.81 3.65 13.39
C GLY A 49 10.62 4.88 13.77
N ALA A 50 10.70 5.88 12.87
CA ALA A 50 11.37 7.13 13.16
C ALA A 50 10.66 7.92 14.28
N ARG A 51 9.32 7.96 14.28
CA ARG A 51 8.54 8.64 15.32
C ARG A 51 8.73 8.01 16.71
N ALA A 52 8.70 6.68 16.80
CA ALA A 52 8.91 5.95 18.06
C ALA A 52 10.32 6.18 18.61
N ALA A 53 11.34 6.23 17.74
CA ALA A 53 12.71 6.54 18.12
C ALA A 53 12.87 7.98 18.65
N ILE A 54 12.20 8.96 18.02
CA ILE A 54 12.20 10.36 18.50
C ILE A 54 11.59 10.43 19.91
N GLU A 55 10.46 9.77 20.14
CA GLU A 55 9.81 9.73 21.47
C GLU A 55 10.67 9.03 22.53
N GLU A 56 11.37 7.96 22.16
CA GLU A 56 12.31 7.26 23.03
C GLU A 56 13.49 8.16 23.43
N GLU A 57 14.04 8.92 22.47
CA GLU A 57 15.12 9.85 22.74
C GLU A 57 14.65 11.02 23.61
N TYR A 58 13.45 11.56 23.33
CA TYR A 58 12.87 12.67 24.07
C TYR A 58 12.60 12.31 25.53
N SER A 59 11.94 11.18 25.78
CA SER A 59 11.72 10.66 27.13
C SER A 59 13.03 10.44 27.90
N ARG A 60 14.06 9.87 27.26
CA ARG A 60 15.38 9.66 27.87
C ARG A 60 16.06 10.97 28.25
N LYS A 61 16.03 11.97 27.36
CA LYS A 61 16.60 13.30 27.64
C LYS A 61 15.85 14.00 28.78
N MET A 62 14.53 13.89 28.81
CA MET A 62 13.68 14.47 29.86
C MET A 62 13.90 13.81 31.22
N MET A 63 14.03 12.48 31.25
CA MET A 63 14.37 11.72 32.46
C MET A 63 15.74 12.10 33.02
N ASN A 64 16.71 12.41 32.15
CA ASN A 64 18.00 12.93 32.59
C ASN A 64 17.91 14.37 33.11
N LEU A 65 17.02 15.18 32.54
CA LEU A 65 16.81 16.58 32.96
C LEU A 65 16.20 16.67 34.36
N CYS A 66 15.14 15.90 34.66
CA CYS A 66 14.48 15.98 35.97
C CYS A 66 15.39 15.56 37.14
N ARG A 67 16.44 14.79 36.88
CA ARG A 67 17.46 14.39 37.87
C ARG A 67 18.47 15.49 38.19
N LYS A 68 18.58 16.51 37.34
CA LYS A 68 19.46 17.65 37.61
C LYS A 68 18.92 18.51 38.75
N PRO A 69 19.79 19.11 39.58
CA PRO A 69 19.35 20.05 40.60
C PRO A 69 18.61 21.24 39.99
N LEU A 70 17.48 21.63 40.60
CA LEU A 70 16.74 22.84 40.31
C LEU A 70 16.35 23.48 41.64
N GLY A 71 16.82 24.69 41.91
CA GLY A 71 16.56 25.39 43.18
C GLY A 71 17.22 24.75 44.40
N SER A 72 18.45 24.23 44.28
CA SER A 72 19.14 23.56 45.39
C SER A 72 19.43 24.46 46.60
N GLN A 73 19.38 25.79 46.41
CA GLN A 73 19.55 26.79 47.48
C GLN A 73 18.22 27.40 47.94
N GLU A 74 17.10 27.02 47.32
CA GLU A 74 15.79 27.53 47.70
C GLU A 74 15.27 26.85 48.96
N THR A 75 14.42 27.56 49.71
CA THR A 75 13.81 27.06 50.94
C THR A 75 12.32 27.35 50.97
N GLY A 76 11.62 26.80 51.97
CA GLY A 76 10.19 27.04 52.17
C GLY A 76 9.35 26.58 50.98
N THR A 77 8.29 27.32 50.69
CA THR A 77 7.30 26.97 49.66
C THR A 77 7.88 26.99 48.25
N LEU A 78 8.86 27.85 47.96
CA LEU A 78 9.51 27.92 46.65
C LEU A 78 10.29 26.64 46.35
N LYS A 79 11.00 26.08 47.35
CA LYS A 79 11.67 24.78 47.21
C LYS A 79 10.68 23.67 46.87
N THR A 80 9.56 23.62 47.57
CA THR A 80 8.49 22.65 47.31
C THR A 80 7.95 22.79 45.89
N SER A 81 7.68 24.01 45.42
CA SER A 81 7.21 24.25 44.06
C SER A 81 8.21 23.77 42.99
N LEU A 82 9.52 23.98 43.21
CA LEU A 82 10.56 23.50 42.29
C LEU A 82 10.72 21.98 42.30
N ASP A 83 10.53 21.33 43.44
CA ASP A 83 10.48 19.86 43.52
C ASP A 83 9.26 19.30 42.77
N THR A 84 8.09 19.95 42.88
CA THR A 84 6.91 19.59 42.08
C THR A 84 7.20 19.69 40.59
N VAL A 85 7.84 20.77 40.12
CA VAL A 85 8.22 20.92 38.70
C VAL A 85 9.08 19.75 38.24
N ARG A 86 10.07 19.32 39.04
CA ARG A 86 10.90 18.15 38.69
C ARG A 86 10.07 16.87 38.63
N GLY A 87 9.15 16.68 39.56
CA GLY A 87 8.23 15.54 39.60
C GLY A 87 7.32 15.47 38.37
N GLU A 88 6.72 16.60 37.98
CA GLU A 88 5.88 16.68 36.77
C GLU A 88 6.68 16.37 35.50
N VAL A 89 7.91 16.89 35.39
CA VAL A 89 8.81 16.59 34.26
C VAL A 89 9.20 15.10 34.24
N GLU A 90 9.41 14.46 35.39
CA GLU A 90 9.64 13.03 35.46
C GLU A 90 8.40 12.23 35.00
N GLN A 91 7.21 12.65 35.41
CA GLN A 91 5.97 12.00 35.01
C GLN A 91 5.71 12.14 33.50
N MET A 92 5.95 13.32 32.93
CA MET A 92 5.91 13.53 31.49
C MET A 92 6.92 12.62 30.76
N ALA A 93 8.15 12.50 31.27
CA ALA A 93 9.15 11.63 30.67
C ALA A 93 8.69 10.17 30.62
N LYS A 94 8.04 9.67 31.68
CA LYS A 94 7.43 8.33 31.73
C LYS A 94 6.29 8.17 30.73
N GLN A 95 5.43 9.19 30.58
CA GLN A 95 4.35 9.16 29.59
C GLN A 95 4.91 9.08 28.16
N HIS A 96 5.91 9.88 27.82
CA HIS A 96 6.58 9.81 26.51
C HIS A 96 7.26 8.45 26.27
N GLN A 97 7.85 7.85 27.31
CA GLN A 97 8.40 6.50 27.23
C GLN A 97 7.31 5.46 26.91
N ASN A 98 6.16 5.55 27.58
CA ASN A 98 5.03 4.66 27.32
C ASN A 98 4.50 4.82 25.90
N ILE A 99 4.36 6.06 25.42
CA ILE A 99 3.95 6.37 24.05
C ILE A 99 4.91 5.74 23.03
N SER A 100 6.23 5.81 23.25
CA SER A 100 7.21 5.14 22.39
C SER A 100 7.01 3.61 22.37
N ALA A 101 6.76 3.01 23.54
CA ALA A 101 6.50 1.57 23.64
C ALA A 101 5.18 1.15 22.94
N GLU A 102 4.11 1.91 23.13
CA GLU A 102 2.82 1.70 22.45
C GLU A 102 2.95 1.86 20.93
N MET A 103 3.75 2.81 20.44
CA MET A 103 4.02 2.90 19.00
C MET A 103 4.70 1.64 18.44
N LYS A 104 5.59 1.01 19.23
CA LYS A 104 6.23 -0.25 18.80
C LYS A 104 5.23 -1.40 18.76
N SER A 105 4.46 -1.62 19.83
CA SER A 105 3.54 -2.77 19.94
C SER A 105 2.26 -2.61 19.14
N GLU A 106 1.66 -1.42 19.11
CA GLU A 106 0.33 -1.20 18.50
C GLU A 106 0.40 -0.69 17.06
N LEU A 107 1.55 -0.16 16.61
CA LEU A 107 1.70 0.36 15.25
C LEU A 107 2.77 -0.40 14.46
N GLU A 108 4.02 -0.40 14.90
CA GLU A 108 5.12 -0.99 14.11
C GLU A 108 4.95 -2.49 13.89
N GLU A 109 4.66 -3.25 14.94
CA GLU A 109 4.47 -4.71 14.86
C GLU A 109 3.29 -5.10 13.96
N PRO A 110 2.06 -4.56 14.15
CA PRO A 110 0.93 -4.81 13.25
C PRO A 110 1.20 -4.40 11.81
N LEU A 111 1.84 -3.23 11.58
CA LEU A 111 2.20 -2.78 10.24
C LEU A 111 3.22 -3.69 9.59
N ALA A 112 4.21 -4.19 10.33
CA ALA A 112 5.18 -5.14 9.82
C ALA A 112 4.51 -6.46 9.40
N ALA A 113 3.61 -7.00 10.24
CA ALA A 113 2.84 -8.20 9.93
C ALA A 113 1.94 -7.99 8.70
N PHE A 114 1.22 -6.86 8.64
CA PHE A 114 0.35 -6.51 7.53
C PHE A 114 1.13 -6.36 6.22
N THR A 115 2.25 -5.63 6.24
CA THR A 115 3.12 -5.41 5.07
C THR A 115 3.71 -6.73 4.57
N GLY A 116 4.16 -7.61 5.47
CA GLY A 116 4.62 -8.95 5.14
C GLY A 116 3.53 -9.80 4.47
N GLY A 117 2.33 -9.82 5.05
CA GLY A 117 1.18 -10.55 4.49
C GLY A 117 0.73 -10.00 3.14
N MET A 118 0.66 -8.68 2.96
CA MET A 118 0.33 -8.05 1.68
C MET A 118 1.37 -8.37 0.61
N LYS A 119 2.66 -8.34 0.94
CA LYS A 119 3.75 -8.64 -0.01
C LYS A 119 3.60 -10.06 -0.57
N GLU A 120 3.33 -11.03 0.29
CA GLU A 120 3.15 -12.43 -0.13
C GLU A 120 1.88 -12.62 -0.96
N ARG A 121 0.74 -12.11 -0.48
CA ARG A 121 -0.54 -12.17 -1.22
C ARG A 121 -0.44 -11.53 -2.60
N ARG A 122 0.18 -10.35 -2.69
CA ARG A 122 0.41 -9.65 -3.96
C ARG A 122 1.21 -10.52 -4.92
N LYS A 123 2.30 -11.12 -4.44
CA LYS A 123 3.17 -11.99 -5.26
C LYS A 123 2.41 -13.19 -5.82
N ILE A 124 1.61 -13.87 -4.99
CA ILE A 124 0.80 -15.02 -5.40
C ILE A 124 -0.21 -14.62 -6.49
N ILE A 125 -0.95 -13.54 -6.26
CA ILE A 125 -1.97 -13.05 -7.20
C ILE A 125 -1.32 -12.60 -8.51
N GLN A 126 -0.26 -11.79 -8.44
CA GLN A 126 0.46 -11.29 -9.60
C GLN A 126 0.99 -12.45 -10.47
N ASN A 127 1.68 -13.43 -9.88
CA ASN A 127 2.18 -14.59 -10.61
C ASN A 127 1.06 -15.37 -11.31
N THR A 128 -0.09 -15.51 -10.64
CA THR A 128 -1.26 -16.21 -11.19
C THR A 128 -1.82 -15.45 -12.40
N VAL A 129 -2.00 -14.13 -12.27
CA VAL A 129 -2.50 -13.25 -13.34
C VAL A 129 -1.55 -13.25 -14.53
N GLU A 130 -0.24 -13.13 -14.30
CA GLU A 130 0.77 -13.14 -15.35
C GLU A 130 0.80 -14.48 -16.11
N LYS A 131 0.66 -15.61 -15.40
CA LYS A 131 0.57 -16.94 -16.03
C LYS A 131 -0.68 -17.09 -16.90
N LEU A 132 -1.83 -16.60 -16.43
CA LEU A 132 -3.08 -16.61 -17.20
C LEU A 132 -2.97 -15.71 -18.43
N LEU A 133 -2.43 -14.49 -18.28
CA LEU A 133 -2.24 -13.56 -19.38
C LEU A 133 -1.32 -14.15 -20.45
N LYS A 134 -0.20 -14.77 -20.06
CA LYS A 134 0.71 -15.44 -21.00
C LYS A 134 0.00 -16.54 -21.79
N THR A 135 -0.80 -17.37 -21.11
CA THR A 135 -1.59 -18.43 -21.76
C THR A 135 -2.59 -17.85 -22.76
N LYS A 136 -3.33 -16.80 -22.34
CA LYS A 136 -4.27 -16.08 -23.21
C LYS A 136 -3.58 -15.55 -24.46
N THR A 137 -2.44 -14.86 -24.31
CA THR A 137 -1.68 -14.30 -25.44
C THR A 137 -1.25 -15.39 -26.41
N GLN A 138 -0.74 -16.52 -25.93
CA GLN A 138 -0.35 -17.66 -26.76
C GLN A 138 -1.54 -18.22 -27.55
N GLN A 139 -2.68 -18.42 -26.90
CA GLN A 139 -3.90 -18.90 -27.54
C GLN A 139 -4.44 -17.91 -28.59
N THR A 140 -4.44 -16.61 -28.29
CA THR A 140 -4.85 -15.56 -29.24
C THR A 140 -3.93 -15.54 -30.47
N GLN A 141 -2.61 -15.66 -30.28
CA GLN A 141 -1.66 -15.76 -31.40
C GLN A 141 -1.92 -17.00 -32.25
N HIS A 142 -2.18 -18.15 -31.63
CA HIS A 142 -2.51 -19.39 -32.34
C HIS A 142 -3.77 -19.25 -33.19
N VAL A 143 -4.86 -18.74 -32.60
CA VAL A 143 -6.13 -18.50 -33.32
C VAL A 143 -5.93 -17.52 -34.48
N ASN A 144 -5.18 -16.43 -34.27
CA ASN A 144 -4.88 -15.47 -35.33
C ASN A 144 -4.09 -16.10 -36.48
N LYS A 145 -3.11 -16.97 -36.17
CA LYS A 145 -2.34 -17.71 -37.18
C LYS A 145 -3.23 -18.64 -38.00
N VAL A 146 -4.08 -19.44 -37.35
CA VAL A 146 -5.02 -20.34 -38.04
C VAL A 146 -5.99 -19.54 -38.90
N ARG A 147 -6.53 -18.41 -38.39
CA ARG A 147 -7.43 -17.53 -39.15
C ARG A 147 -6.77 -16.98 -40.43
N GLN A 148 -5.51 -16.56 -40.36
CA GLN A 148 -4.74 -16.07 -41.51
C GLN A 148 -4.53 -17.19 -42.55
N GLN A 149 -4.23 -18.41 -42.11
CA GLN A 149 -4.08 -19.57 -43.00
C GLN A 149 -5.39 -19.90 -43.70
N THR A 150 -6.50 -20.01 -42.97
CA THR A 150 -7.81 -20.32 -43.55
C THR A 150 -8.26 -19.24 -44.54
N ALA A 151 -8.04 -17.96 -44.22
CA ALA A 151 -8.34 -16.86 -45.13
C ALA A 151 -7.52 -16.97 -46.43
N GLY A 152 -6.21 -17.24 -46.33
CA GLY A 152 -5.34 -17.44 -47.49
C GLY A 152 -5.77 -18.62 -48.36
N THR A 153 -6.10 -19.76 -47.76
CA THR A 153 -6.60 -20.94 -48.50
C THR A 153 -7.91 -20.65 -49.22
N SER A 154 -8.83 -19.91 -48.59
CA SER A 154 -10.10 -19.50 -49.21
C SER A 154 -9.87 -18.58 -50.41
N THR A 155 -8.98 -17.60 -50.30
CA THR A 155 -8.60 -16.73 -51.43
C THR A 155 -7.99 -17.53 -52.57
N HIS A 156 -7.10 -18.48 -52.25
CA HIS A 156 -6.47 -19.34 -53.27
C HIS A 156 -7.49 -20.23 -53.99
N MET A 157 -8.46 -20.81 -53.27
CA MET A 157 -9.52 -21.61 -53.88
C MET A 157 -10.40 -20.76 -54.82
N ASN A 158 -10.78 -19.55 -54.40
CA ASN A 158 -11.57 -18.65 -55.24
C ASN A 158 -10.83 -18.24 -56.52
N VAL A 159 -9.51 -18.00 -56.45
CA VAL A 159 -8.69 -17.70 -57.63
C VAL A 159 -8.64 -18.90 -58.58
N ASN A 160 -8.42 -20.11 -58.06
CA ASN A 160 -8.40 -21.33 -58.89
C ASN A 160 -9.75 -21.58 -59.57
N ILE A 161 -10.87 -21.40 -58.87
CA ILE A 161 -12.21 -21.57 -59.46
C ILE A 161 -12.43 -20.58 -60.62
N ILE A 162 -11.99 -19.32 -60.47
CA ILE A 162 -12.09 -18.30 -61.53
C ILE A 162 -11.23 -18.66 -62.74
N LEU A 163 -10.02 -19.20 -62.52
CA LEU A 163 -9.11 -19.59 -63.60
C LEU A 163 -9.57 -20.86 -64.35
N ASP A 164 -10.17 -21.84 -63.66
CA ASP A 164 -10.70 -23.06 -64.29
C ASP A 164 -12.05 -22.85 -65.01
N SER A 165 -12.72 -21.71 -64.79
CA SER A 165 -14.04 -21.40 -65.37
C SER A 165 -13.99 -20.53 -66.64
N GLY A 166 -12.80 -20.17 -67.15
CA GLY A 166 -12.60 -19.34 -68.35
C GLY A 166 -11.85 -20.09 -69.44
#